data_AF-A0A1I3P134-F1
#
_entry.id   AF-A0A1I3P134-F1
#
_cell.length_a   1.000
_cell.length_b   1.000
_cell.length_c   1.000
_cell.angle_alpha   90.00
_cell.angle_beta   90.00
_cell.angle_gamma   90.00
#
_symmetry.space_group_name_H-M   'P 1'
#
loop_
_entity.id
_entity.type
_entity.pdbx_description
1 polymer ?
#
loop_
_entity_poly.entity_id
_entity_poly.type
_entity_poly.pdbx_seq_one_letter_code
_entity_poly.pdbx_strand_id
1 'polypeptide(L)'
;MDFSGILEFFEQLEASGGWFYDFLSYFVAVGLVFLFIIYLLRLWRGEINWLGQKIEDPNIPELSLKEREELESQISKLIQENELLLKQVNKKDRMIQKLNKEINEIKKLYIELDEKYADETYTMSQIMYTAEEVAAALVDEENFLVNKDDIYDNVLDYLINTLRDYREKNPRIVIHIPHPEKEDVLVHYAHSGGHSHRIKEYEPPIYGSAAGRAWRNNEVYYIPDVEDSQAEYDRKMNSSKQYRSILSVPLSIGQDKSTCIGVLSLTGKPVDAYEKIEIERVVLFSKLLYPLILMDINRKGVIQDGFGSEKSKT
;
A
#
# COMPACT_ATOMS: atom_id res chain seq x y z
N MET A 1 39.46 -4.98 -15.25
CA MET A 1 39.05 -6.27 -14.66
C MET A 1 38.01 -5.94 -13.61
N ASP A 2 36.80 -6.43 -13.80
CA ASP A 2 35.68 -6.20 -12.89
C ASP A 2 35.76 -7.20 -11.72
N PHE A 3 35.42 -6.76 -10.52
CA PHE A 3 35.59 -7.55 -9.29
C PHE A 3 34.75 -8.84 -9.33
N SER A 4 33.62 -8.79 -10.03
CA SER A 4 32.71 -9.91 -10.29
C SER A 4 33.39 -11.06 -11.04
N GLY A 5 34.25 -10.74 -12.03
CA GLY A 5 34.97 -11.77 -12.80
C GLY A 5 36.08 -12.46 -12.00
N ILE A 6 36.57 -11.82 -10.93
CA ILE A 6 37.52 -12.43 -10.00
C ILE A 6 36.78 -13.42 -9.09
N LEU A 7 35.58 -13.07 -8.61
CA LEU A 7 34.75 -13.92 -7.75
C LEU A 7 34.28 -15.20 -8.48
N GLU A 8 33.78 -15.07 -9.72
CA GLU A 8 33.37 -16.25 -10.52
C GLU A 8 34.54 -17.22 -10.78
N PHE A 9 35.75 -16.70 -10.95
CA PHE A 9 36.95 -17.51 -11.10
C PHE A 9 37.29 -18.29 -9.83
N PHE A 10 37.12 -17.68 -8.65
CA PHE A 10 37.31 -18.37 -7.36
C PHE A 10 36.23 -19.43 -7.10
N GLU A 11 34.97 -19.18 -7.45
CA GLU A 11 33.89 -20.18 -7.34
C GLU A 11 34.13 -21.39 -8.26
N GLN A 12 34.59 -21.17 -9.49
CA GLN A 12 34.99 -22.27 -10.39
C GLN A 12 36.17 -23.08 -9.85
N LEU A 13 37.14 -22.42 -9.20
CA LEU A 13 38.27 -23.09 -8.58
C LEU A 13 37.86 -23.93 -7.36
N GLU A 14 36.93 -23.43 -6.54
CA GLU A 14 36.41 -24.16 -5.38
C GLU A 14 35.59 -25.39 -5.80
N ALA A 15 34.80 -25.28 -6.88
CA ALA A 15 34.04 -26.39 -7.44
C ALA A 15 34.92 -27.52 -8.02
N SER A 16 36.19 -27.25 -8.32
CA SER A 16 37.08 -28.20 -9.01
C SER A 16 37.65 -29.34 -8.15
N GLY A 17 37.20 -29.52 -6.90
CA GLY A 17 37.41 -30.76 -6.15
C GLY A 17 38.69 -30.84 -5.33
N GLY A 18 38.96 -29.83 -4.49
CA GLY A 18 39.97 -29.89 -3.42
C GLY A 18 41.44 -29.75 -3.84
N TRP A 19 41.80 -30.14 -5.07
CA TRP A 19 43.20 -30.08 -5.55
C TRP A 19 43.78 -28.65 -5.57
N PHE A 20 42.94 -27.63 -5.76
CA PHE A 20 43.38 -26.24 -5.74
C PHE A 20 43.81 -25.78 -4.33
N TYR A 21 43.14 -26.26 -3.28
CA TYR A 21 43.56 -25.99 -1.90
C TYR A 21 44.92 -26.64 -1.60
N ASP A 22 45.14 -27.86 -2.10
CA ASP A 22 46.44 -28.53 -1.98
C ASP A 22 47.53 -27.73 -2.74
N PHE A 23 47.25 -27.32 -3.98
CA PHE A 23 48.17 -26.48 -4.76
C PHE A 23 48.49 -25.15 -4.06
N LEU A 24 47.47 -24.44 -3.57
CA LEU A 24 47.64 -23.17 -2.86
C LEU A 24 48.45 -23.36 -1.58
N SER A 25 48.20 -24.43 -0.84
CA SER A 25 48.97 -24.81 0.35
C SER A 25 50.45 -25.03 0.02
N TYR A 26 50.76 -25.78 -1.05
CA TYR A 26 52.14 -25.96 -1.52
C TYR A 26 52.77 -24.65 -1.96
N PHE A 27 52.04 -23.79 -2.68
CA PHE A 27 52.53 -22.51 -3.13
C PHE A 27 52.88 -21.57 -1.96
N VAL A 28 52.00 -21.49 -0.95
CA VAL A 28 52.24 -20.73 0.28
C VAL A 28 53.44 -21.30 1.05
N ALA A 29 53.54 -22.61 1.17
CA ALA A 29 54.67 -23.26 1.83
C ALA A 29 56.01 -22.92 1.14
N VAL A 30 56.07 -23.00 -0.19
CA VAL A 30 57.26 -22.61 -0.97
C VAL A 30 57.59 -21.13 -0.78
N GLY A 31 56.58 -20.25 -0.78
CA GLY A 31 56.76 -18.82 -0.52
C GLY A 31 57.33 -18.52 0.87
N LEU A 32 56.83 -19.20 1.90
CA LEU A 32 57.34 -19.07 3.27
C LEU A 32 58.79 -19.55 3.40
N VAL A 33 59.13 -20.67 2.76
CA VAL A 33 60.52 -21.17 2.72
C VAL A 33 61.43 -20.15 2.04
N PHE A 34 60.99 -19.54 0.94
CA PHE A 34 61.77 -18.52 0.24
C PHE A 34 61.97 -17.26 1.08
N LEU A 35 60.93 -16.78 1.76
CA LEU A 35 61.03 -15.65 2.70
C LEU A 35 61.99 -15.95 3.85
N PHE A 36 61.94 -17.17 4.38
CA PHE A 36 62.85 -17.61 5.43
C PHE A 36 64.31 -17.67 4.94
N ILE A 37 64.55 -18.13 3.71
CA ILE A 37 65.88 -18.10 3.08
C ILE A 37 66.37 -16.66 2.91
N ILE A 38 65.53 -15.75 2.43
CA ILE A 38 65.88 -14.32 2.31
C ILE A 38 66.21 -13.74 3.69
N TYR A 39 65.42 -14.06 4.70
CA TYR A 39 65.64 -13.62 6.08
C TYR A 39 66.99 -14.10 6.60
N LEU A 40 67.31 -15.38 6.43
CA LEU A 40 68.60 -15.95 6.82
C LEU A 40 69.77 -15.33 6.05
N LEU A 41 69.62 -15.07 4.74
CA LEU A 41 70.63 -14.40 3.94
C LEU A 41 70.89 -12.96 4.43
N ARG A 42 69.84 -12.21 4.77
CA ARG A 42 69.96 -10.86 5.32
C ARG A 42 70.58 -10.85 6.71
N LEU A 43 70.19 -11.81 7.56
CA LEU A 43 70.77 -12.01 8.90
C LEU A 43 72.26 -12.34 8.80
N TRP A 44 72.64 -13.23 7.87
CA TRP A 44 74.02 -13.63 7.65
C TRP A 44 74.89 -12.49 7.09
N ARG A 45 74.33 -11.62 6.25
CA ARG A 45 75.00 -10.40 5.77
C ARG A 45 75.12 -9.30 6.82
N GLY A 46 74.51 -9.45 8.00
CA GLY A 46 74.48 -8.42 9.03
C GLY A 46 73.63 -7.20 8.63
N GLU A 47 72.73 -7.33 7.65
CA GLU A 47 71.82 -6.25 7.26
C GLU A 47 70.69 -6.09 8.30
N ILE A 48 70.33 -7.17 8.98
CA ILE A 48 69.28 -7.22 10.01
C ILE A 48 69.77 -7.98 11.24
N ASN A 49 69.24 -7.64 12.42
CA ASN A 49 69.46 -8.37 13.66
C ASN A 49 68.54 -9.61 13.74
N TRP A 50 68.69 -10.41 14.80
CA TRP A 50 67.90 -11.63 14.98
C TRP A 50 66.37 -11.40 15.10
N LEU A 51 65.93 -10.16 15.37
CA LEU A 51 64.53 -9.71 15.40
C LEU A 51 64.04 -9.16 14.05
N GLY A 52 64.89 -9.16 13.02
CA GLY A 52 64.55 -8.66 11.69
C GLY A 52 64.63 -7.14 11.54
N GLN A 53 65.11 -6.43 12.56
CA GLN A 53 65.33 -4.99 12.49
C GLN A 53 66.63 -4.72 11.75
N LYS A 54 66.66 -3.71 10.88
CA LYS A 54 67.92 -3.29 10.27
C LYS A 54 68.91 -2.93 11.36
N ILE A 55 70.13 -3.45 11.28
CA ILE A 55 71.22 -3.04 12.17
C ILE A 55 71.51 -1.59 11.79
N GLU A 56 71.14 -0.65 12.66
CA GLU A 56 71.43 0.77 12.47
C GLU A 56 72.94 0.94 12.36
N ASP A 57 73.37 1.53 11.25
CA ASP A 57 74.76 1.86 11.00
C ASP A 57 75.26 2.76 12.14
N PRO A 58 76.22 2.33 12.97
CA PRO A 58 76.68 3.11 14.13
C PRO A 58 77.36 4.43 13.75
N ASN A 59 77.49 4.71 12.44
CA ASN A 59 77.94 5.98 11.87
C ASN A 59 76.81 6.93 11.45
N ILE A 60 75.59 6.79 11.99
CA ILE A 60 74.62 7.90 11.90
C ILE A 60 75.24 9.08 12.65
N PRO A 61 75.55 10.21 11.96
CA PRO A 61 76.05 11.39 12.63
C PRO A 61 75.04 11.77 13.71
N GLU A 62 75.51 12.01 14.94
CA GLU A 62 74.68 12.65 15.96
C GLU A 62 74.07 13.91 15.33
N LEU A 63 72.76 13.88 15.07
CA LEU A 63 72.02 15.04 14.60
C LEU A 63 72.41 16.21 15.50
N SER A 64 72.81 17.32 14.89
CA SER A 64 73.11 18.51 15.67
C SER A 64 71.87 18.90 16.47
N LEU A 65 72.05 19.42 17.69
CA LEU A 65 70.94 19.86 18.56
C LEU A 65 69.93 20.75 17.81
N LYS A 66 70.41 21.55 16.87
CA LYS A 66 69.60 22.42 16.03
C LYS A 66 68.67 21.67 15.07
N GLU A 67 69.14 20.58 14.48
CA GLU A 67 68.32 19.74 13.59
C GLU A 67 67.23 19.00 14.39
N ARG A 68 67.50 18.60 15.65
CA ARG A 68 66.47 18.04 16.54
C ARG A 68 65.38 19.05 16.87
N GLU A 69 65.74 20.27 17.23
CA GLU A 69 64.78 21.34 17.54
C GLU A 69 63.90 21.69 16.32
N GLU A 70 64.50 21.73 15.12
CA GLU A 70 63.74 21.92 13.87
C GLU A 70 62.78 20.74 13.60
N LEU A 71 63.21 19.51 13.84
CA LEU A 71 62.37 18.32 13.67
C LEU A 71 61.20 18.30 14.67
N GLU A 72 61.45 18.60 15.94
CA GLU A 72 60.41 18.67 16.98
C GLU A 72 59.37 19.75 16.65
N SER A 73 59.81 20.90 16.15
CA SER A 73 58.93 21.96 15.66
C SER A 73 58.06 21.49 14.50
N GLN A 74 58.62 20.80 13.52
CA GLN A 74 57.86 20.22 12.40
C GLN A 74 56.86 19.17 12.86
N ILE A 75 57.26 18.26 13.75
CA ILE A 75 56.38 17.24 14.33
C ILE A 75 55.20 17.90 15.06
N SER A 76 55.46 18.94 15.86
CA SER A 76 54.40 19.65 16.58
C SER A 76 53.37 20.29 15.64
N LYS A 77 53.82 20.87 14.52
CA LYS A 77 52.93 21.44 13.49
C LYS A 77 52.09 20.37 12.81
N LEU A 78 52.70 19.24 12.45
CA LEU A 78 51.99 18.11 11.83
C LEU A 78 50.95 17.48 12.76
N ILE A 79 51.22 17.41 14.06
CA ILE A 79 50.25 16.95 15.06
C ILE A 79 49.05 17.91 15.12
N GLN A 80 49.30 19.21 15.19
CA GLN A 80 48.23 20.22 15.19
C GLN A 80 47.38 20.18 13.90
N GLU A 81 48.02 20.01 12.75
CA GLU A 81 47.34 19.88 11.46
C GLU A 81 46.47 18.62 11.40
N ASN A 82 46.99 17.47 11.85
CA ASN A 82 46.23 16.23 11.95
C ASN A 82 45.03 16.35 12.89
N GLU A 83 45.18 16.98 14.06
CA GLU A 83 44.07 17.22 14.98
C GLU A 83 42.97 18.08 14.34
N LEU A 84 43.36 19.10 13.58
CA LEU A 84 42.43 19.96 12.85
C LEU A 84 41.69 19.16 11.76
N LEU A 85 42.42 18.38 10.97
CA LEU A 85 41.83 17.52 9.94
C LEU A 85 40.86 16.50 10.55
N LEU A 86 41.20 15.89 11.68
CA LEU A 86 40.37 14.91 12.36
C LEU A 86 39.07 15.55 12.88
N LYS A 87 39.13 16.79 13.39
CA LYS A 87 37.94 17.59 13.72
C LYS A 87 37.08 17.88 12.48
N GLN A 88 37.69 18.18 11.34
CA GLN A 88 36.96 18.43 10.08
C GLN A 88 36.30 17.16 9.55
N VAL A 89 36.98 16.02 9.59
CA VAL A 89 36.44 14.70 9.21
C VAL A 89 35.24 14.36 10.08
N ASN A 90 35.39 14.43 11.40
CA ASN A 90 34.28 14.18 12.34
C ASN A 90 33.07 15.10 12.09
N LYS A 91 33.32 16.36 11.73
CA LYS A 91 32.24 17.31 11.38
C LYS A 91 31.53 16.88 10.09
N LYS A 92 32.28 16.46 9.06
CA LYS A 92 31.73 15.96 7.79
C LYS A 92 30.96 14.65 8.00
N ASP A 93 31.46 13.74 8.83
CA ASP A 93 30.78 12.47 9.13
C ASP A 93 29.42 12.69 9.79
N ARG A 94 29.34 13.62 10.76
CA ARG A 94 28.05 14.03 11.35
C ARG A 94 27.10 14.61 10.31
N MET A 95 27.62 15.39 9.37
CA MET A 95 26.82 15.95 8.27
C MET A 95 26.33 14.85 7.32
N ILE A 96 27.19 13.89 6.97
CA ILE A 96 26.84 12.72 6.15
C ILE A 96 25.77 11.87 6.85
N GLN A 97 25.90 11.62 8.16
CA GLN A 97 24.90 10.90 8.93
C GLN A 97 23.55 11.61 8.93
N LYS A 98 23.55 12.94 9.09
CA LYS A 98 22.32 13.75 9.01
C LYS A 98 21.69 13.67 7.61
N LEU A 99 22.49 13.86 6.56
CA LEU A 99 22.02 13.75 5.17
C LEU A 99 21.47 12.36 4.85
N ASN A 100 22.13 11.30 5.32
CA ASN A 100 21.64 9.93 5.13
C ASN A 100 20.29 9.69 5.82
N LYS A 101 20.08 10.29 7.00
CA LYS A 101 18.78 10.25 7.68
C LYS A 101 17.70 10.95 6.86
N GLU A 102 17.98 12.17 6.40
CA GLU A 102 17.06 12.96 5.56
C GLU A 102 16.73 12.23 4.23
N ILE A 103 17.73 11.63 3.57
CA ILE A 103 17.55 10.82 2.35
C ILE A 103 16.62 9.63 2.63
N ASN A 104 16.77 8.95 3.77
CA ASN A 104 15.93 7.81 4.12
C ASN A 104 14.48 8.24 4.41
N GLU A 105 14.28 9.40 5.04
CA GLU A 105 12.93 9.97 5.26
C GLU A 105 12.28 10.33 3.91
N ILE A 106 12.99 10.99 3.00
CA ILE A 106 12.50 11.32 1.67
C ILE A 106 12.14 10.06 0.86
N LYS A 107 12.98 9.01 0.93
CA LYS A 107 12.68 7.73 0.26
C LYS A 107 11.39 7.10 0.75
N LYS A 108 11.12 7.13 2.06
CA LYS A 108 9.87 6.62 2.62
C LYS A 108 8.67 7.41 2.10
N LEU A 109 8.75 8.74 2.15
CA LEU A 109 7.71 9.62 1.63
C LEU A 109 7.45 9.40 0.14
N TYR A 110 8.51 9.17 -0.65
CA TYR A 110 8.38 8.85 -2.07
C TYR A 110 7.62 7.54 -2.31
N ILE A 111 7.97 6.48 -1.58
CA ILE A 111 7.29 5.18 -1.68
C ILE A 111 5.82 5.29 -1.29
N GLU A 112 5.53 5.94 -0.15
CA GLU A 112 4.15 6.18 0.30
C GLU A 112 3.33 6.97 -0.73
N LEU A 113 3.95 7.95 -1.38
CA LEU A 113 3.30 8.76 -2.41
C LEU A 113 3.04 7.97 -3.69
N ASP A 114 4.00 7.16 -4.13
CA ASP A 114 3.88 6.29 -5.31
C ASP A 114 2.77 5.24 -5.13
N GLU A 115 2.74 4.59 -3.96
CA GLU A 115 1.67 3.65 -3.59
C GLU A 115 0.30 4.33 -3.59
N LYS A 116 0.20 5.56 -3.07
CA LYS A 116 -1.04 6.33 -3.07
C LYS A 116 -1.50 6.68 -4.50
N TYR A 117 -0.58 7.09 -5.38
CA TYR A 117 -0.94 7.42 -6.77
C TYR A 117 -1.36 6.18 -7.58
N ALA A 118 -0.76 5.02 -7.31
CA ALA A 118 -1.17 3.77 -7.95
C ALA A 118 -2.62 3.39 -7.59
N ASP A 119 -3.00 3.50 -6.31
CA ASP A 119 -4.37 3.26 -5.85
C ASP A 119 -5.38 4.22 -6.50
N GLU A 120 -5.06 5.51 -6.57
CA GLU A 120 -5.94 6.51 -7.19
C GLU A 120 -6.10 6.30 -8.70
N THR A 121 -5.02 5.92 -9.40
CA THR A 121 -5.08 5.62 -10.85
C THR A 121 -5.94 4.39 -11.12
N TYR A 122 -5.81 3.35 -10.30
CA TYR A 122 -6.63 2.16 -10.40
C TYR A 122 -8.10 2.46 -10.10
N THR A 123 -8.36 3.20 -9.02
CA THR A 123 -9.71 3.66 -8.63
C THR A 123 -10.36 4.47 -9.76
N MET A 124 -9.63 5.42 -10.36
CA MET A 124 -10.12 6.20 -11.49
C MET A 124 -10.49 5.31 -12.68
N SER A 125 -9.72 4.26 -12.95
CA SER A 125 -10.01 3.31 -14.02
C SER A 125 -11.33 2.57 -13.77
N GLN A 126 -11.56 2.10 -12.53
CA GLN A 126 -12.83 1.46 -12.16
C GLN A 126 -14.02 2.40 -12.33
N ILE A 127 -13.89 3.66 -11.92
CA ILE A 127 -14.92 4.69 -12.11
C ILE A 127 -15.23 4.91 -13.60
N MET A 128 -14.20 4.96 -14.45
CA MET A 128 -14.38 5.14 -15.89
C MET A 128 -15.06 3.93 -16.53
N TYR A 129 -14.70 2.71 -16.15
CA TYR A 129 -15.38 1.50 -16.61
C TYR A 129 -16.85 1.47 -16.18
N THR A 130 -17.15 1.86 -14.93
CA THR A 130 -18.54 2.02 -14.48
C THR A 130 -19.30 3.05 -15.32
N ALA A 131 -18.70 4.20 -15.59
CA ALA A 131 -19.34 5.23 -16.41
C ALA A 131 -19.58 4.76 -17.85
N GLU A 132 -18.65 4.01 -18.44
CA GLU A 132 -18.78 3.42 -19.77
C GLU A 132 -19.89 2.37 -19.83
N GLU A 133 -19.92 1.42 -18.88
CA GLU A 133 -20.98 0.40 -18.77
C GLU A 133 -22.36 1.03 -18.59
N VAL A 134 -22.49 2.02 -17.70
CA VAL A 134 -23.74 2.77 -17.51
C VAL A 134 -24.15 3.48 -18.79
N ALA A 135 -23.22 4.17 -19.46
CA ALA A 135 -23.53 4.88 -20.70
C ALA A 135 -23.95 3.92 -21.82
N ALA A 136 -23.26 2.78 -21.97
CA ALA A 136 -23.60 1.75 -22.95
C ALA A 136 -25.00 1.17 -22.69
N ALA A 137 -25.32 0.86 -21.42
CA ALA A 137 -26.61 0.34 -21.03
C ALA A 137 -27.77 1.33 -21.23
N LEU A 138 -27.52 2.64 -21.07
CA LEU A 138 -28.49 3.69 -21.34
C LEU A 138 -28.73 3.91 -22.85
N VAL A 139 -27.73 3.65 -23.70
CA VAL A 139 -27.85 3.81 -25.15
C VAL A 139 -28.46 2.58 -25.82
N ASP A 140 -28.10 1.37 -25.35
CA ASP A 140 -28.62 0.10 -25.87
C ASP A 140 -29.48 -0.60 -24.80
N GLU A 141 -30.69 -0.08 -24.62
CA GLU A 141 -31.62 -0.55 -23.60
C GLU A 141 -32.07 -2.01 -23.82
N GLU A 142 -32.03 -2.51 -25.06
CA GLU A 142 -32.38 -3.92 -25.37
C GLU A 142 -31.27 -4.85 -24.88
N ASN A 143 -30.01 -4.54 -25.21
CA ASN A 143 -28.87 -5.31 -24.72
C ASN A 143 -28.76 -5.25 -23.19
N PHE A 144 -29.06 -4.10 -22.58
CA PHE A 144 -29.13 -3.99 -21.12
C PHE A 144 -30.12 -4.96 -20.51
N LEU A 145 -31.33 -5.11 -21.06
CA LEU A 145 -32.33 -6.03 -20.51
C LEU A 145 -31.88 -7.50 -20.57
N VAL A 146 -31.16 -7.87 -21.64
CA VAL A 146 -30.65 -9.24 -21.81
C VAL A 146 -29.53 -9.54 -20.82
N ASN A 147 -28.63 -8.58 -20.59
CA ASN A 147 -27.42 -8.75 -19.77
C ASN A 147 -27.50 -8.02 -18.42
N LYS A 148 -28.71 -7.73 -17.94
CA LYS A 148 -28.95 -6.84 -16.80
C LYS A 148 -28.17 -7.26 -15.56
N ASP A 149 -28.28 -8.53 -15.19
CA ASP A 149 -27.67 -9.05 -13.97
C ASP A 149 -26.14 -8.99 -14.07
N ASP A 150 -25.57 -9.34 -15.23
CA ASP A 150 -24.13 -9.26 -15.49
C ASP A 150 -23.62 -7.81 -15.44
N ILE A 151 -24.38 -6.84 -15.97
CA ILE A 151 -24.02 -5.42 -15.92
C ILE A 151 -24.01 -4.92 -14.47
N TYR A 152 -25.02 -5.26 -13.67
CA TYR A 152 -25.02 -4.89 -12.24
C TYR A 152 -23.89 -5.57 -11.48
N ASP A 153 -23.63 -6.86 -11.73
CA ASP A 153 -22.53 -7.59 -11.10
C ASP A 153 -21.19 -6.92 -11.42
N ASN A 154 -20.92 -6.61 -12.69
CA ASN A 154 -19.69 -5.93 -13.11
C ASN A 154 -19.52 -4.56 -12.44
N VAL A 155 -20.56 -3.72 -12.46
CA VAL A 155 -20.49 -2.37 -11.88
C VAL A 155 -20.29 -2.42 -10.36
N LEU A 156 -20.96 -3.34 -9.67
CA LEU A 156 -20.79 -3.50 -8.22
C LEU A 156 -19.43 -4.11 -7.87
N ASP A 157 -18.87 -4.97 -8.72
CA ASP A 157 -17.51 -5.49 -8.56
C ASP A 157 -16.46 -4.39 -8.77
N TYR A 158 -16.67 -3.47 -9.72
CA TYR A 158 -15.82 -2.28 -9.87
C TYR A 158 -15.81 -1.45 -8.58
N LEU A 159 -16.97 -1.25 -7.94
CA LEU A 159 -17.03 -0.58 -6.63
C LEU A 159 -16.23 -1.34 -5.58
N ILE A 160 -16.42 -2.66 -5.45
CA ILE A 160 -15.66 -3.50 -4.50
C ILE A 160 -14.14 -3.33 -4.70
N ASN A 161 -13.69 -3.31 -5.96
CA ASN A 161 -12.28 -3.17 -6.30
C ASN A 161 -11.71 -1.79 -5.96
N THR A 162 -12.55 -0.75 -5.79
CA THR A 162 -12.09 0.57 -5.29
C THR A 162 -11.93 0.63 -3.77
N LEU A 163 -12.31 -0.42 -3.03
CA LEU A 163 -12.19 -0.48 -1.58
C LEU A 163 -10.83 -1.06 -1.19
N ARG A 164 -10.10 -0.34 -0.35
CA ARG A 164 -8.80 -0.78 0.16
C ARG A 164 -9.01 -2.03 1.01
N ASP A 165 -8.15 -3.03 0.83
CA ASP A 165 -8.18 -4.28 1.61
C ASP A 165 -9.56 -4.98 1.57
N TYR A 166 -10.30 -4.88 0.46
CA TYR A 166 -11.67 -5.40 0.33
C TYR A 166 -11.81 -6.88 0.71
N ARG A 167 -10.76 -7.69 0.55
CA ARG A 167 -10.77 -9.11 0.96
C ARG A 167 -10.94 -9.30 2.46
N GLU A 168 -10.32 -8.43 3.26
CA GLU A 168 -10.47 -8.44 4.72
C GLU A 168 -11.85 -7.89 5.13
N LYS A 169 -12.26 -6.80 4.48
CA LYS A 169 -13.57 -6.15 4.72
C LYS A 169 -14.73 -7.05 4.31
N ASN A 170 -14.52 -7.93 3.33
CA ASN A 170 -15.51 -8.83 2.73
C ASN A 170 -16.84 -8.10 2.44
N PRO A 171 -16.80 -6.99 1.66
CA PRO A 171 -17.95 -6.16 1.43
C PRO A 171 -19.04 -6.94 0.72
N ARG A 172 -20.28 -6.77 1.16
CA ARG A 172 -21.44 -7.18 0.39
C ARG A 172 -22.22 -5.94 0.02
N ILE A 173 -22.36 -5.72 -1.28
CA ILE A 173 -23.06 -4.56 -1.81
C ILE A 173 -24.47 -4.96 -2.21
N VAL A 174 -25.45 -4.17 -1.81
CA VAL A 174 -26.86 -4.42 -2.03
C VAL A 174 -27.57 -3.11 -2.35
N ILE A 175 -28.22 -3.06 -3.51
CA ILE A 175 -29.13 -1.99 -3.89
C ILE A 175 -30.52 -2.36 -3.39
N HIS A 176 -31.15 -1.41 -2.69
CA HIS A 176 -32.54 -1.50 -2.27
C HIS A 176 -33.34 -0.38 -2.93
N ILE A 177 -34.58 -0.67 -3.31
CA ILE A 177 -35.52 0.32 -3.86
C ILE A 177 -36.83 0.26 -3.05
N PRO A 178 -37.72 1.25 -3.15
CA PRO A 178 -39.05 1.16 -2.55
C PRO A 178 -39.79 -0.10 -3.01
N HIS A 179 -40.44 -0.79 -2.08
CA HIS A 179 -41.22 -1.97 -2.45
C HIS A 179 -42.47 -1.53 -3.24
N PRO A 180 -42.78 -2.16 -4.39
CA PRO A 180 -43.87 -1.70 -5.27
C PRO A 180 -45.26 -1.79 -4.62
N GLU A 181 -45.44 -2.72 -3.68
CA GLU A 181 -46.75 -2.97 -3.03
C GLU A 181 -46.79 -2.60 -1.53
N LYS A 182 -45.66 -2.26 -0.89
CA LYS A 182 -45.57 -2.08 0.56
C LYS A 182 -44.85 -0.77 0.86
N GLU A 183 -45.53 0.16 1.51
CA GLU A 183 -44.99 1.51 1.76
C GLU A 183 -43.97 1.57 2.89
N ASP A 184 -43.90 0.55 3.75
CA ASP A 184 -43.11 0.55 4.99
C ASP A 184 -41.80 -0.22 4.90
N VAL A 185 -41.49 -0.81 3.74
CA VAL A 185 -40.27 -1.60 3.52
C VAL A 185 -39.60 -1.26 2.19
N LEU A 186 -38.30 -1.52 2.13
CA LEU A 186 -37.55 -1.53 0.87
C LEU A 186 -37.48 -2.97 0.33
N VAL A 187 -37.23 -3.15 -0.96
CA VAL A 187 -37.01 -4.45 -1.59
C VAL A 187 -35.59 -4.54 -2.13
N HIS A 188 -35.02 -5.75 -2.03
CA HIS A 188 -33.74 -6.07 -2.64
C HIS A 188 -33.83 -6.00 -4.16
N TYR A 189 -33.00 -5.14 -4.77
CA TYR A 189 -33.04 -4.87 -6.20
C TYR A 189 -31.92 -5.57 -6.97
N ALA A 190 -30.67 -5.39 -6.51
CA ALA A 190 -29.46 -5.97 -7.09
C ALA A 190 -28.38 -6.10 -6.00
N HIS A 191 -27.39 -6.95 -6.21
CA HIS A 191 -26.27 -7.15 -5.28
C HIS A 191 -25.02 -7.64 -6.02
N SER A 192 -23.85 -7.50 -5.41
CA SER A 192 -22.58 -8.00 -5.97
C SER A 192 -22.49 -9.53 -5.91
N GLY A 193 -22.07 -10.15 -7.03
CA GLY A 193 -21.97 -11.59 -7.27
C GLY A 193 -21.15 -12.40 -6.24
N GLY A 194 -21.51 -13.68 -6.08
CA GLY A 194 -20.89 -14.63 -5.15
C GLY A 194 -21.83 -15.22 -4.08
N HIS A 195 -23.08 -14.76 -4.06
CA HIS A 195 -24.15 -15.34 -3.24
C HIS A 195 -25.21 -15.87 -4.20
N SER A 196 -25.69 -17.09 -3.99
CA SER A 196 -26.71 -17.66 -4.88
C SER A 196 -27.87 -16.68 -5.06
N HIS A 197 -28.45 -16.61 -6.27
CA HIS A 197 -29.69 -15.86 -6.59
C HIS A 197 -30.88 -16.19 -5.66
N ARG A 198 -30.69 -17.13 -4.70
CA ARG A 198 -31.60 -17.51 -3.62
C ARG A 198 -31.41 -16.69 -2.34
N ILE A 199 -30.88 -15.47 -2.40
CA ILE A 199 -30.97 -14.57 -1.25
C ILE A 199 -32.46 -14.35 -1.00
N LYS A 200 -32.96 -14.97 0.06
CA LYS A 200 -34.27 -14.70 0.67
C LYS A 200 -34.51 -13.19 0.59
N GLU A 201 -35.63 -12.82 -0.02
CA GLU A 201 -36.18 -11.48 -0.10
C GLU A 201 -36.05 -10.80 1.26
N TYR A 202 -34.94 -10.09 1.46
CA TYR A 202 -34.80 -9.27 2.65
C TYR A 202 -35.42 -7.93 2.30
N GLU A 203 -36.44 -7.59 3.04
CA GLU A 203 -37.14 -6.33 2.94
C GLU A 203 -36.76 -5.48 4.16
N PRO A 204 -35.72 -4.64 4.09
CA PRO A 204 -35.39 -3.79 5.22
C PRO A 204 -36.55 -2.84 5.52
N PRO A 205 -37.00 -2.75 6.78
CA PRO A 205 -38.04 -1.80 7.14
C PRO A 205 -37.54 -0.37 6.93
N ILE A 206 -38.43 0.51 6.48
CA ILE A 206 -38.10 1.92 6.31
C ILE A 206 -37.68 2.52 7.63
N TYR A 207 -38.21 2.08 8.78
CA TYR A 207 -37.81 2.52 10.12
C TYR A 207 -37.08 1.40 10.85
N GLY A 208 -35.98 1.74 11.55
CA GLY A 208 -35.20 0.76 12.32
C GLY A 208 -34.13 0.04 11.50
N SER A 209 -33.91 0.39 10.24
CA SER A 209 -32.81 -0.15 9.43
C SER A 209 -31.88 0.94 8.91
N ALA A 210 -30.61 0.60 8.71
CA ALA A 210 -29.61 1.54 8.17
C ALA A 210 -29.99 2.05 6.77
N ALA A 211 -30.49 1.14 5.92
CA ALA A 211 -30.98 1.47 4.60
C ALA A 211 -32.20 2.39 4.68
N GLY A 212 -33.16 2.07 5.56
CA GLY A 212 -34.32 2.88 5.84
C GLY A 212 -33.97 4.29 6.32
N ARG A 213 -32.95 4.44 7.18
CA ARG A 213 -32.50 5.76 7.63
C ARG A 213 -31.91 6.59 6.50
N ALA A 214 -31.03 6.01 5.70
CA ALA A 214 -30.45 6.69 4.53
C ALA A 214 -31.54 7.11 3.53
N TRP A 215 -32.54 6.24 3.33
CA TRP A 215 -33.72 6.52 2.51
C TRP A 215 -34.54 7.72 3.03
N ARG A 216 -34.94 7.69 4.31
CA ARG A 216 -35.81 8.73 4.91
C ARG A 216 -35.14 10.09 4.97
N ASN A 217 -33.84 10.13 5.20
CA ASN A 217 -33.12 11.38 5.39
C ASN A 217 -32.45 11.89 4.11
N ASN A 218 -32.35 11.06 3.07
CA ASN A 218 -31.53 11.34 1.88
C ASN A 218 -30.08 11.71 2.26
N GLU A 219 -29.54 11.03 3.27
CA GLU A 219 -28.21 11.28 3.83
C GLU A 219 -27.41 9.98 3.89
N VAL A 220 -26.10 10.10 3.71
CA VAL A 220 -25.18 8.99 3.96
C VAL A 220 -25.26 8.58 5.42
N TYR A 221 -25.50 7.30 5.68
CA TYR A 221 -25.52 6.77 7.03
C TYR A 221 -24.48 5.67 7.18
N TYR A 222 -23.50 5.91 8.05
CA TYR A 222 -22.43 4.98 8.36
C TYR A 222 -22.52 4.52 9.82
N ILE A 223 -22.51 3.21 10.01
CA ILE A 223 -22.47 2.54 11.31
C ILE A 223 -21.10 1.86 11.42
N PRO A 224 -20.16 2.41 12.22
CA PRO A 224 -18.84 1.81 12.41
C PRO A 224 -18.92 0.50 13.21
N ASP A 225 -19.86 0.38 14.15
CA ASP A 225 -20.14 -0.87 14.87
C ASP A 225 -21.64 -1.12 15.02
N VAL A 226 -22.15 -2.19 14.43
CA VAL A 226 -23.56 -2.60 14.51
C VAL A 226 -23.97 -3.10 15.90
N GLU A 227 -23.01 -3.35 16.78
CA GLU A 227 -23.26 -3.68 18.19
C GLU A 227 -23.55 -2.43 19.05
N ASP A 228 -23.38 -1.21 18.50
CA ASP A 228 -23.72 0.02 19.20
C ASP A 228 -25.24 0.14 19.39
N SER A 229 -25.66 0.25 20.65
CA SER A 229 -27.06 0.47 21.06
C SER A 229 -27.71 1.73 20.47
N GLN A 230 -26.92 2.72 20.05
CA GLN A 230 -27.41 3.96 19.45
C GLN A 230 -27.59 3.85 17.93
N ALA A 231 -27.11 2.77 17.30
CA ALA A 231 -27.22 2.58 15.87
C ALA A 231 -28.64 2.18 15.46
N GLU A 232 -29.17 2.81 14.41
CA GLU A 232 -30.45 2.41 13.81
C GLU A 232 -30.23 1.22 12.89
N TYR A 233 -30.25 0.02 13.47
CA TYR A 233 -30.00 -1.23 12.76
C TYR A 233 -30.84 -2.39 13.30
N ASP A 234 -31.64 -2.98 12.42
CA ASP A 234 -32.39 -4.20 12.69
C ASP A 234 -31.46 -5.41 12.58
N ARG A 235 -31.01 -5.88 13.75
CA ARG A 235 -30.19 -7.08 13.84
C ARG A 235 -31.02 -8.30 13.48
N LYS A 236 -30.78 -8.84 12.29
CA LYS A 236 -31.36 -10.12 11.84
C LYS A 236 -31.03 -11.23 12.85
N MET A 237 -32.01 -11.65 13.65
CA MET A 237 -31.86 -12.76 14.62
C MET A 237 -31.30 -14.05 14.00
N ASN A 238 -31.54 -14.26 12.70
CA ASN A 238 -31.18 -15.49 11.98
C ASN A 238 -30.05 -15.30 10.94
N SER A 239 -29.32 -14.18 10.94
CA SER A 239 -28.17 -14.03 10.03
C SER A 239 -27.00 -14.87 10.51
N SER A 240 -26.60 -15.89 9.73
CA SER A 240 -25.39 -16.67 9.98
C SER A 240 -24.10 -15.91 9.69
N LYS A 241 -24.19 -14.80 8.94
CA LYS A 241 -23.03 -13.97 8.59
C LYS A 241 -22.87 -12.84 9.60
N GLN A 242 -21.66 -12.74 10.14
CA GLN A 242 -21.22 -11.67 11.03
C GLN A 242 -20.59 -10.55 10.18
N TYR A 243 -21.29 -9.43 10.09
CA TYR A 243 -20.70 -8.15 9.72
C TYR A 243 -20.76 -7.23 10.94
N ARG A 244 -19.82 -6.29 11.03
CA ARG A 244 -19.67 -5.36 12.16
C ARG A 244 -19.89 -3.92 11.77
N SER A 245 -19.82 -3.57 10.51
CA SER A 245 -20.10 -2.21 10.04
C SER A 245 -21.08 -2.22 8.87
N ILE A 246 -21.81 -1.12 8.70
CA ILE A 246 -22.74 -0.92 7.58
C ILE A 246 -22.60 0.51 7.08
N LEU A 247 -22.53 0.66 5.76
CA LEU A 247 -22.65 1.93 5.07
C LEU A 247 -23.90 1.89 4.19
N SER A 248 -24.78 2.89 4.31
CA SER A 248 -25.94 3.06 3.45
C SER A 248 -25.91 4.45 2.83
N VAL A 249 -25.94 4.50 1.49
CA VAL A 249 -25.86 5.72 0.70
C VAL A 249 -27.11 5.86 -0.16
N PRO A 250 -27.80 7.02 -0.13
CA PRO A 250 -28.97 7.22 -0.97
C PRO A 250 -28.59 7.27 -2.45
N LEU A 251 -29.44 6.66 -3.28
CA LEU A 251 -29.44 6.79 -4.73
C LEU A 251 -30.34 7.98 -5.08
N SER A 252 -29.76 9.18 -5.15
CA SER A 252 -30.48 10.44 -5.40
C SER A 252 -29.70 11.38 -6.30
N ILE A 253 -30.37 12.33 -6.96
CA ILE A 253 -29.73 13.46 -7.65
C ILE A 253 -29.91 14.74 -6.83
N GLY A 254 -28.82 15.45 -6.56
CA GLY A 254 -28.85 16.66 -5.74
C GLY A 254 -29.13 16.37 -4.27
N GLN A 255 -29.75 17.34 -3.59
CA GLN A 255 -30.11 17.26 -2.17
C GLN A 255 -31.61 17.05 -1.93
N ASP A 256 -32.42 17.10 -2.99
CA ASP A 256 -33.86 16.94 -2.85
C ASP A 256 -34.20 15.48 -2.51
N LYS A 257 -34.99 15.29 -1.46
CA LYS A 257 -35.47 13.97 -1.03
C LYS A 257 -36.37 13.32 -2.08
N SER A 258 -37.08 14.11 -2.90
CA SER A 258 -37.97 13.61 -3.95
C SER A 258 -37.23 12.83 -5.05
N THR A 259 -35.92 13.05 -5.19
CA THR A 259 -35.10 12.37 -6.18
C THR A 259 -34.48 11.09 -5.66
N CYS A 260 -34.73 10.71 -4.40
CA CYS A 260 -34.22 9.44 -3.87
C CYS A 260 -35.03 8.28 -4.47
N ILE A 261 -34.37 7.38 -5.20
CA ILE A 261 -35.00 6.22 -5.86
C ILE A 261 -34.61 4.88 -5.22
N GLY A 262 -33.63 4.90 -4.32
CA GLY A 262 -33.21 3.73 -3.57
C GLY A 262 -32.04 4.02 -2.65
N VAL A 263 -31.41 2.95 -2.16
CA VAL A 263 -30.25 3.00 -1.26
C VAL A 263 -29.25 1.93 -1.65
N LEU A 264 -27.99 2.32 -1.81
CA LEU A 264 -26.83 1.45 -1.97
C LEU A 264 -26.26 1.15 -0.58
N SER A 265 -26.30 -0.11 -0.16
CA SER A 265 -25.83 -0.56 1.15
C SER A 265 -24.64 -1.50 1.04
N LEU A 266 -23.63 -1.29 1.88
CA LEU A 266 -22.41 -2.08 1.97
C LEU A 266 -22.23 -2.59 3.41
N THR A 267 -21.98 -3.88 3.58
CA THR A 267 -21.65 -4.46 4.90
C THR A 267 -20.16 -4.71 5.03
N GLY A 268 -19.53 -4.39 6.15
CA GLY A 268 -18.13 -4.69 6.44
C GLY A 268 -17.96 -5.69 7.59
N LYS A 269 -17.03 -6.65 7.44
CA LYS A 269 -16.68 -7.62 8.48
C LYS A 269 -16.03 -7.00 9.73
N PRO A 270 -15.03 -6.09 9.63
CA PRO A 270 -14.46 -5.45 10.80
C PRO A 270 -15.32 -4.27 11.30
N VAL A 271 -15.06 -3.88 12.56
CA VAL A 271 -15.51 -2.60 13.11
C VAL A 271 -14.81 -1.49 12.34
N ASP A 272 -15.54 -0.42 12.04
CA ASP A 272 -15.04 0.77 11.35
C ASP A 272 -14.36 0.44 10.01
N ALA A 273 -14.99 -0.45 9.21
CA ALA A 273 -14.37 -1.01 8.01
C ALA A 273 -14.08 0.00 6.88
N TYR A 274 -14.70 1.18 6.87
CA TYR A 274 -14.65 2.08 5.72
C TYR A 274 -14.10 3.45 6.10
N GLU A 275 -13.01 3.83 5.45
CA GLU A 275 -12.41 5.15 5.58
C GLU A 275 -13.25 6.21 4.86
N LYS A 276 -13.02 7.49 5.20
CA LYS A 276 -13.74 8.62 4.59
C LYS A 276 -13.65 8.62 3.05
N ILE A 277 -12.47 8.36 2.49
CA ILE A 277 -12.27 8.34 1.04
C ILE A 277 -13.07 7.20 0.37
N GLU A 278 -13.23 6.07 1.05
CA GLU A 278 -14.02 4.94 0.54
C GLU A 278 -15.51 5.24 0.59
N ILE A 279 -15.97 5.92 1.64
CA ILE A 279 -17.35 6.42 1.73
C ILE A 279 -17.62 7.39 0.56
N GLU A 280 -16.69 8.30 0.26
CA GLU A 280 -16.80 9.22 -0.88
C GLU A 280 -16.83 8.48 -2.23
N ARG A 281 -16.03 7.42 -2.40
CA ARG A 281 -16.07 6.54 -3.58
C ARG A 281 -17.45 5.87 -3.72
N VAL A 282 -18.02 5.34 -2.65
CA VAL A 282 -19.37 4.74 -2.65
C VAL A 282 -20.44 5.77 -3.02
N VAL A 283 -20.32 7.01 -2.52
CA VAL A 283 -21.22 8.13 -2.91
C VAL A 283 -21.12 8.41 -4.41
N LEU A 284 -19.91 8.44 -4.97
CA LEU A 284 -19.72 8.65 -6.40
C LEU A 284 -20.39 7.53 -7.22
N PHE A 285 -20.19 6.27 -6.85
CA PHE A 285 -20.85 5.14 -7.51
C PHE A 285 -22.37 5.19 -7.38
N SER A 286 -22.91 5.66 -6.25
CA SER A 286 -24.37 5.84 -6.11
C SER A 286 -24.91 6.85 -7.12
N LYS A 287 -24.15 7.91 -7.45
CA LYS A 287 -24.53 8.89 -8.48
C LYS A 287 -24.38 8.33 -9.90
N LEU A 288 -23.36 7.51 -10.17
CA LEU A 288 -23.17 6.87 -11.47
C LEU A 288 -24.25 5.84 -11.77
N LEU A 289 -24.65 5.06 -10.77
CA LEU A 289 -25.70 4.03 -10.89
C LEU A 289 -27.10 4.60 -11.01
N TYR A 290 -27.33 5.81 -10.50
CA TYR A 290 -28.65 6.45 -10.47
C TYR A 290 -29.40 6.42 -11.81
N PRO A 291 -28.86 6.94 -12.94
CA PRO A 291 -29.60 6.99 -14.20
C PRO A 291 -29.97 5.60 -14.72
N LEU A 292 -29.09 4.61 -14.54
CA LEU A 292 -29.33 3.23 -14.97
C LEU A 292 -30.49 2.62 -14.19
N ILE A 293 -30.49 2.76 -12.86
CA ILE A 293 -31.53 2.23 -11.99
C ILE A 293 -32.86 2.95 -12.24
N LEU A 294 -32.85 4.27 -12.41
CA LEU A 294 -34.05 5.06 -12.71
C LEU A 294 -34.71 4.61 -14.02
N MET A 295 -33.92 4.40 -15.08
CA MET A 295 -34.40 3.93 -16.38
C MET A 295 -35.12 2.58 -16.26
N ASP A 296 -34.51 1.63 -15.55
CA ASP A 296 -35.03 0.27 -15.36
C ASP A 296 -36.31 0.25 -14.51
N ILE A 297 -36.35 1.03 -13.42
CA ILE A 297 -37.56 1.17 -12.57
C ILE A 297 -38.72 1.78 -13.37
N ASN A 298 -38.47 2.85 -14.13
CA ASN A 298 -39.50 3.52 -14.93
C ASN A 298 -40.11 2.58 -15.99
N ARG A 299 -39.29 1.73 -16.61
CA ARG A 299 -39.76 0.73 -17.59
C ARG A 299 -40.70 -0.31 -16.97
N LYS A 300 -40.44 -0.74 -15.73
CA LYS A 300 -41.27 -1.74 -15.04
C LYS A 300 -42.63 -1.18 -14.57
N GLY A 301 -42.90 0.11 -14.75
CA GLY A 301 -44.12 0.75 -14.27
C GLY A 301 -44.18 0.86 -12.73
N VAL A 302 -43.04 0.68 -12.04
CA VAL A 302 -42.96 0.75 -10.57
C VAL A 302 -43.11 2.20 -10.08
N ILE A 303 -42.95 3.20 -10.96
CA ILE A 303 -43.24 4.61 -10.70
C ILE A 303 -44.36 5.09 -11.65
N GLN A 304 -45.56 4.50 -11.55
CA GLN A 304 -46.75 5.05 -12.25
C GLN A 304 -47.61 5.96 -11.38
N ASP A 305 -47.47 5.91 -10.05
CA ASP A 305 -48.12 6.85 -9.14
C ASP A 305 -47.03 7.62 -8.37
N GLY A 306 -46.75 8.83 -8.84
CA GLY A 306 -45.63 9.64 -8.38
C GLY A 306 -45.54 9.79 -6.87
N PHE A 307 -44.30 9.81 -6.39
CA PHE A 307 -43.92 10.32 -5.08
C PHE A 307 -44.72 11.58 -4.73
N GLY A 308 -45.67 11.44 -3.80
CA GLY A 308 -46.27 12.58 -3.11
C GLY A 308 -47.21 13.46 -3.92
N SER A 309 -48.12 12.92 -4.74
CA SER A 309 -49.36 13.68 -4.95
C SER A 309 -50.15 13.65 -3.64
N GLU A 310 -50.06 14.71 -2.84
CA GLU A 310 -51.09 15.05 -1.87
C GLU A 310 -52.42 14.99 -2.62
N LYS A 311 -53.18 13.91 -2.42
CA LYS A 311 -54.58 13.88 -2.82
C LYS A 311 -55.28 14.94 -1.99
N SER A 312 -55.37 16.14 -2.57
CA SER A 312 -56.32 17.16 -2.23
C SER A 312 -57.67 16.50 -1.99
N LYS A 313 -58.07 16.45 -0.72
CA LYS A 313 -59.42 16.03 -0.33
C LYS A 313 -60.40 17.07 -0.88
N THR A 314 -61.06 16.71 -1.96
CA THR A 314 -62.37 17.24 -2.35
C THR A 314 -63.26 16.06 -2.65
#